data_AF-A0A2I0GQK4-F1
#
_entry.id   AF-A0A2I0GQK4-F1
#
_cell.length_a   1.000
_cell.length_b   1.000
_cell.length_c   1.000
_cell.angle_alpha   90.00
_cell.angle_beta   90.00
_cell.angle_gamma   90.00
#
_symmetry.space_group_name_H-M   'P 1'
#
loop_
_entity.id
_entity.type
_entity.pdbx_description
1 polymer ?
#
loop_
_entity_poly.entity_id
_entity_poly.type
_entity_poly.pdbx_seq_one_letter_code
_entity_poly.pdbx_strand_id
1 'polypeptide(L)' 'MLGTTRQTINKIIQSWQKQYLIDMHYGFITIKDKPQLMAMMNPT' A
#
# COMPACT_ATOMS: atom_id res chain seq x y z
N MET A 1 14.55 3.15 7.58
CA MET A 1 13.65 4.21 7.05
C MET A 1 13.59 4.06 5.53
N LEU A 2 12.42 4.20 4.90
CA LEU A 2 12.20 3.99 3.45
C LEU A 2 12.78 5.11 2.54
N GLY A 3 13.63 5.99 3.05
CA GLY A 3 14.20 7.11 2.26
C GLY A 3 13.17 8.07 1.66
N THR A 4 11.94 8.11 2.21
CA THR A 4 10.80 8.86 1.66
C THR A 4 10.01 9.56 2.76
N THR A 5 9.14 10.50 2.38
CA THR A 5 8.35 11.28 3.35
C THR A 5 7.11 10.53 3.82
N ARG A 6 6.63 10.87 5.03
CA ARG A 6 5.34 10.37 5.56
C ARG A 6 4.17 10.69 4.62
N GLN A 7 4.19 11.86 4.00
CA GLN A 7 3.15 12.29 3.07
C GLN A 7 3.12 11.40 1.81
N THR A 8 4.30 11.05 1.29
CA THR A 8 4.42 10.10 0.16
C THR A 8 3.91 8.72 0.55
N ILE A 9 4.28 8.22 1.73
CA ILE A 9 3.79 6.93 2.25
C ILE A 9 2.25 6.94 2.36
N ASN A 10 1.66 7.99 2.93
CA ASN A 10 0.21 8.11 3.05
C ASN A 10 -0.49 8.10 1.68
N LYS A 11 0.08 8.76 0.66
CA LYS A 11 -0.47 8.73 -0.71
C LYS A 11 -0.46 7.32 -1.30
N ILE A 12 0.63 6.58 -1.12
CA ILE A 12 0.74 5.20 -1.62
C ILE A 12 -0.28 4.29 -0.93
N ILE A 13 -0.37 4.34 0.40
CA ILE A 13 -1.33 3.54 1.18
C ILE A 13 -2.78 3.87 0.77
N GLN A 14 -3.13 5.16 0.64
CA GLN A 14 -4.46 5.56 0.17
C GLN A 14 -4.76 5.06 -1.25
N SER A 15 -3.76 5.05 -2.14
CA SER A 15 -3.90 4.50 -3.49
C SER A 15 -4.20 3.01 -3.46
N TRP A 16 -3.47 2.24 -2.64
CA TRP A 16 -3.70 0.80 -2.48
C TRP A 16 -5.07 0.49 -1.88
N GLN A 17 -5.53 1.29 -0.91
CA GLN A 17 -6.86 1.14 -0.33
C GLN A 17 -7.97 1.38 -1.35
N LYS A 18 -7.85 2.42 -2.20
CA LYS A 18 -8.82 2.70 -3.28
C LYS A 18 -8.92 1.58 -4.31
N GLN A 19 -7.84 0.84 -4.51
CA GLN A 19 -7.77 -0.30 -5.41
C GLN A 19 -8.20 -1.62 -4.74
N TYR A 20 -8.71 -1.56 -3.50
CA TYR A 20 -9.13 -2.71 -2.70
C TYR A 20 -8.01 -3.74 -2.41
N LEU A 21 -6.74 -3.31 -2.52
CA LEU A 21 -5.57 -4.17 -2.28
C LEU A 21 -5.28 -4.37 -0.79
N ILE A 22 -5.67 -3.39 0.02
CA ILE A 22 -5.51 -3.38 1.47
C ILE A 22 -6.77 -2.84 2.14
N ASP A 23 -6.96 -3.21 3.41
CA ASP A 23 -7.82 -2.49 4.35
C ASP A 23 -6.98 -1.77 5.39
N MET A 24 -7.43 -0.57 5.74
CA MET A 24 -6.87 0.20 6.86
C MET A 24 -7.78 0.09 8.07
N HIS A 25 -7.19 -0.32 9.20
CA HIS A 25 -7.78 -0.25 10.52
C HIS A 25 -6.92 0.66 11.41
N TYR A 26 -7.43 1.06 12.56
CA TYR A 26 -6.71 1.96 13.47
C TYR A 26 -5.41 1.28 13.95
N GLY A 27 -4.26 1.69 13.38
CA GLY A 27 -2.94 1.15 13.67
C GLY A 27 -2.52 -0.10 12.89
N PHE A 28 -3.38 -0.66 12.03
CA PHE A 28 -3.10 -1.90 11.30
C PHE A 28 -3.49 -1.80 9.82
N ILE A 29 -2.74 -2.50 8.96
CA ILE A 29 -3.04 -2.64 7.53
C ILE A 29 -3.19 -4.13 7.23
N THR A 30 -4.34 -4.52 6.70
CA THR A 30 -4.58 -5.89 6.24
C THR A 30 -4.36 -5.94 4.74
N ILE A 31 -3.52 -6.86 4.27
CA ILE A 31 -3.33 -7.11 2.83
C ILE A 31 -4.45 -8.03 2.34
N LYS A 32 -5.20 -7.59 1.32
CA LYS A 32 -6.27 -8.37 0.68
C LYS A 32 -5.78 -9.16 -0.53
N ASP A 33 -4.99 -8.51 -1.38
CA ASP A 33 -4.46 -9.11 -2.61
C ASP A 33 -2.93 -8.98 -2.66
N LYS A 34 -2.24 -9.96 -2.09
CA LYS A 34 -0.78 -10.02 -2.06
C LYS A 34 -0.17 -10.15 -3.47
N PRO A 35 -0.64 -11.06 -4.36
CA PRO A 35 -0.11 -11.16 -5.72
C PRO A 35 -0.15 -9.83 -6.49
N GLN A 36 -1.29 -9.14 -6.47
CA GLN A 36 -1.45 -7.88 -7.20
C GLN A 36 -0.56 -6.77 -6.62
N LEU A 37 -0.44 -6.67 -5.30
CA LEU A 37 0.51 -5.74 -4.65
C LEU A 37 1.96 -6.01 -5.07
N MET A 38 2.37 -7.28 -5.11
CA MET A 38 3.73 -7.64 -5.54
C MET A 38 3.97 -7.31 -7.02
N ALA A 39 2.97 -7.50 -7.89
CA ALA A 39 3.05 -7.11 -9.30
C ALA A 39 3.20 -5.60 -9.49
N MET A 40 2.52 -4.79 -8.66
CA MET A 40 2.67 -3.33 -8.71
C MET A 40 4.02 -2.82 -8.18
N MET A 41 4.64 -3.57 -7.27
CA MET A 41 5.95 -3.21 -6.71
C MET A 41 7.11 -3.61 -7.62
N ASN A 42 6.92 -4.61 -8.48
CA ASN A 42 7.90 -5.09 -9.45
C ASN A 42 7.32 -4.93 -10.87
N PRO A 43 7.22 -3.69 -11.38
CA PRO A 43 6.98 -3.51 -12.80
C PRO A 43 8.24 -4.02 -13.51
N THR A 44 8.15 -5.21 -14.10
CA THR A 44 9.14 -5.71 -15.07
C THR A 44 9.44 -4.66 -16.13
#